data_AF-A0A954L269-F1
#
_entry.id   AF-A0A954L269-F1
#
_cell.length_a   1.000
_cell.length_b   1.000
_cell.length_c   1.000
_cell.angle_alpha   90.00
_cell.angle_beta   90.00
_cell.angle_gamma   90.00
#
_symmetry.space_group_name_H-M   'P 1'
#
loop_
_entity.id
_entity.type
_entity.pdbx_description
1 polymer ?
#
loop_
_entity_poly.entity_id
_entity_poly.type
_entity_poly.pdbx_seq_one_letter_code
_entity_poly.pdbx_strand_id
1 'polypeptide(L)'
;MSRDSHNPYEPPSPHLPPEKPVPSRIPLPLPLKALEQFSGIGPHGTVQYEVDSLAVYHWLKSGAWQVIYDAFLIPDVVRSPRGIWQGLSRPQSDGLYCIAGVPDLEFATRHKLGDLMAVQQSRIFLVFADSSFKIGKWRWENVDSDGSGLPTSYNTRFGKLVWQRSAS
;
A
#
# COMPACT_ATOMS: atom_id res chain seq x y z
N MET A 1 -44.70 -33.88 -22.82
CA MET A 1 -43.64 -33.80 -23.85
C MET A 1 -42.91 -32.47 -23.65
N SER A 2 -41.93 -32.44 -22.75
CA SER A 2 -41.05 -31.27 -22.56
C SER A 2 -39.75 -31.55 -23.30
N ARG A 3 -39.35 -30.65 -24.19
CA ARG A 3 -38.07 -30.73 -24.91
C ARG A 3 -37.04 -29.93 -24.11
N ASP A 4 -36.06 -30.63 -23.58
CA ASP A 4 -34.85 -30.05 -23.00
C ASP A 4 -34.05 -29.33 -24.09
N SER A 5 -34.01 -28.02 -24.01
CA SER A 5 -33.13 -27.16 -24.79
C SER A 5 -31.73 -27.16 -24.17
N HIS A 6 -30.88 -28.06 -24.67
CA HIS A 6 -29.44 -28.03 -24.42
C HIS A 6 -28.84 -26.80 -25.13
N ASN A 7 -28.14 -25.93 -24.38
CA ASN A 7 -27.42 -24.80 -24.91
C ASN A 7 -25.98 -25.25 -25.27
N PRO A 8 -25.60 -25.34 -26.56
CA PRO A 8 -24.32 -25.90 -26.97
C PRO A 8 -23.13 -24.93 -26.86
N TYR A 9 -23.36 -23.72 -26.34
CA TYR A 9 -22.34 -22.69 -26.21
C TYR A 9 -22.06 -22.37 -24.74
N GLU A 10 -21.32 -23.27 -24.09
CA GLU A 10 -20.59 -22.92 -22.88
C GLU A 10 -19.15 -22.58 -23.30
N PRO A 11 -18.72 -21.30 -23.24
CA PRO A 11 -17.37 -20.92 -23.63
C PRO A 11 -16.36 -21.60 -22.70
N PRO A 12 -15.23 -22.10 -23.24
CA PRO A 12 -14.21 -22.73 -22.41
C PRO A 12 -13.74 -21.76 -21.34
N SER A 13 -13.77 -22.19 -20.08
CA SER A 13 -13.26 -21.41 -18.95
C SER A 13 -11.83 -20.95 -19.27
N PRO A 14 -11.51 -19.66 -19.11
CA PRO A 14 -10.16 -19.18 -19.35
C PRO A 14 -9.22 -19.88 -18.37
N HIS A 15 -8.39 -20.78 -18.89
CA HIS A 15 -7.31 -21.39 -18.13
C HIS A 15 -6.37 -20.27 -17.71
N LEU A 16 -6.51 -19.81 -16.46
CA LEU A 16 -5.54 -18.94 -15.84
C LEU A 16 -4.20 -19.71 -15.83
N PRO A 17 -3.12 -19.11 -16.36
CA PRO A 17 -1.81 -19.75 -16.29
C PRO A 17 -1.47 -20.01 -14.83
N PRO A 18 -0.78 -21.12 -14.52
CA PRO A 18 -0.39 -21.42 -13.15
C PRO A 18 0.37 -20.22 -12.58
N GLU A 19 -0.12 -19.69 -11.45
CA GLU A 19 0.55 -18.62 -10.72
C GLU A 19 1.96 -19.11 -10.41
N LYS A 20 2.96 -18.57 -11.12
CA LYS A 20 4.35 -18.81 -10.75
C LYS A 20 4.51 -18.32 -9.32
N PRO A 21 5.05 -19.15 -8.40
CA PRO A 21 5.27 -18.70 -7.04
C PRO A 21 6.16 -17.46 -7.08
N VAL A 22 5.62 -16.34 -6.60
CA VAL A 22 6.39 -15.11 -6.45
C VAL A 22 7.52 -15.44 -5.48
N PRO A 23 8.79 -15.27 -5.88
CA PRO A 23 9.89 -15.58 -4.99
C PRO A 23 9.74 -14.76 -3.71
N SER A 24 9.71 -15.43 -2.57
CA SER A 24 9.57 -14.80 -1.24
C SER A 24 10.80 -13.98 -0.84
N ARG A 25 11.87 -14.01 -1.64
CA ARG A 25 13.17 -13.43 -1.34
C ARG A 25 13.81 -12.90 -2.62
N ILE A 26 13.93 -11.57 -2.72
CA ILE A 26 14.70 -10.92 -3.79
C ILE A 26 15.81 -10.10 -3.12
N PRO A 27 17.09 -10.35 -3.43
CA PRO A 27 18.18 -9.53 -2.93
C PRO A 27 18.08 -8.12 -3.49
N LEU A 28 17.99 -7.13 -2.60
CA LEU A 28 17.90 -5.71 -2.91
C LEU A 28 19.30 -5.12 -3.17
N PRO A 29 19.62 -4.62 -4.38
CA PRO A 29 20.83 -3.85 -4.61
C PRO A 29 20.61 -2.41 -4.10
N LEU A 30 20.55 -2.25 -2.79
CA LEU A 30 20.58 -0.92 -2.17
C LEU A 30 22.05 -0.51 -1.99
N PRO A 31 22.42 0.73 -2.34
CA PRO A 31 23.76 1.22 -2.06
C PRO A 31 23.99 1.17 -0.55
N LEU A 32 25.03 0.45 -0.11
CA LEU A 32 25.37 0.19 1.29
C LEU A 32 25.33 1.46 2.17
N LYS A 33 25.74 2.61 1.63
CA LYS A 33 25.70 3.90 2.33
C LYS A 33 24.29 4.37 2.73
N ALA A 34 23.26 4.02 1.96
CA ALA A 34 21.87 4.34 2.31
C ALA A 34 21.32 3.42 3.42
N LEU A 35 21.97 2.27 3.62
CA LEU A 35 21.60 1.25 4.60
C LEU A 35 22.38 1.35 5.92
N GLU A 36 23.46 2.12 5.98
CA GLU A 36 24.27 2.33 7.21
C GLU A 36 23.45 2.87 8.39
N GLN A 37 22.28 3.46 8.13
CA GLN A 37 21.34 3.96 9.15
C GLN A 37 20.45 2.88 9.75
N PHE A 38 20.40 1.68 9.17
CA PHE A 38 19.56 0.57 9.61
C PHE A 38 20.42 -0.56 10.17
N SER A 39 20.27 -0.86 11.46
CA SER A 39 21.01 -1.93 12.15
C SER A 39 20.67 -3.31 11.56
N GLY A 40 21.65 -4.04 11.02
CA GLY A 40 21.45 -5.41 10.52
C GLY A 40 22.40 -5.94 9.44
N ILE A 41 23.59 -5.37 9.26
CA ILE A 41 24.53 -5.79 8.20
C ILE A 41 25.20 -7.12 8.60
N GLY A 42 24.94 -8.19 7.84
CA GLY A 42 25.63 -9.47 7.99
C GLY A 42 27.09 -9.42 7.51
N PRO A 43 27.92 -10.41 7.88
CA PRO A 43 29.38 -10.40 7.65
C PRO A 43 29.82 -10.36 6.18
N HIS A 44 28.90 -10.53 5.22
CA HIS A 44 29.16 -10.49 3.79
C HIS A 44 28.52 -9.28 3.08
N GLY A 45 28.09 -8.25 3.82
CA GLY A 45 27.46 -7.06 3.22
C GLY A 45 26.08 -7.31 2.61
N THR A 46 25.47 -8.46 2.92
CA THR A 46 24.09 -8.80 2.53
C THR A 46 23.20 -8.62 3.74
N VAL A 47 22.13 -7.84 3.57
CA VAL A 47 21.05 -7.75 4.56
C VAL A 47 19.90 -8.61 4.08
N GLN A 48 19.44 -9.53 4.93
CA GLN A 48 18.25 -10.33 4.67
C GLN A 48 17.05 -9.63 5.27
N TYR A 49 16.11 -9.24 4.42
CA TYR A 49 14.82 -8.70 4.84
C TYR A 49 13.73 -9.67 4.40
N GLU A 50 12.78 -9.96 5.29
CA GLU A 50 11.48 -10.49 4.88
C GLU A 50 10.67 -9.30 4.36
N VAL A 51 10.50 -9.27 3.05
CA VAL A 51 9.77 -8.19 2.37
C VAL A 51 8.41 -8.77 1.99
N ASP A 52 7.34 -8.11 2.42
CA ASP A 52 5.97 -8.43 2.02
C ASP A 52 5.91 -8.58 0.49
N SER A 53 5.24 -9.63 -0.01
CA SER A 53 5.19 -9.90 -1.46
C SER A 53 4.59 -8.71 -2.23
N LEU A 54 3.74 -7.90 -1.60
CA LEU A 54 3.25 -6.67 -2.19
C LEU A 54 4.32 -5.56 -2.24
N ALA A 55 5.21 -5.47 -1.25
CA ALA A 55 6.34 -4.56 -1.27
C ALA A 55 7.37 -4.97 -2.33
N VAL A 56 7.58 -6.29 -2.54
CA VAL A 56 8.34 -6.81 -3.69
C VAL A 56 7.68 -6.44 -5.01
N TYR A 57 6.35 -6.64 -5.14
CA TYR A 57 5.62 -6.24 -6.34
C TYR A 57 5.72 -4.73 -6.60
N HIS A 58 5.57 -3.90 -5.55
CA HIS A 58 5.69 -2.45 -5.66
C HIS A 58 7.10 -2.03 -6.05
N TRP A 59 8.11 -2.69 -5.49
CA TRP A 59 9.50 -2.50 -5.89
C TRP A 59 9.71 -2.88 -7.38
N LEU A 60 9.26 -4.06 -7.81
CA LEU A 60 9.39 -4.48 -9.21
C LEU A 60 8.68 -3.54 -10.18
N LYS A 61 7.54 -2.96 -9.76
CA LYS A 61 6.73 -2.06 -10.59
C LYS A 61 7.23 -0.62 -10.62
N SER A 62 7.74 -0.12 -9.49
CA SER A 62 8.02 1.31 -9.29
C SER A 62 9.48 1.64 -9.00
N GLY A 63 10.32 0.63 -8.75
CA GLY A 63 11.73 0.79 -8.36
C GLY A 63 11.91 0.98 -6.84
N ALA A 64 13.09 0.59 -6.34
CA ALA A 64 13.37 0.58 -4.89
C ALA A 64 13.33 2.00 -4.32
N TRP A 65 13.81 2.95 -5.12
CA TRP A 65 13.82 4.37 -4.77
C TRP A 65 12.42 4.91 -4.53
N GLN A 66 11.41 4.49 -5.31
CA GLN A 66 10.04 4.96 -5.11
C GLN A 66 9.48 4.53 -3.76
N VAL A 67 9.72 3.27 -3.37
CA VAL A 67 9.25 2.75 -2.08
C VAL A 67 9.90 3.51 -0.91
N ILE A 68 11.20 3.80 -1.01
CA ILE A 68 11.93 4.61 -0.03
C ILE A 68 11.39 6.04 0.01
N TYR A 69 11.13 6.64 -1.16
CA TYR A 69 10.60 7.99 -1.24
C TYR A 69 9.20 8.11 -0.63
N ASP A 70 8.32 7.15 -0.92
CA ASP A 70 7.00 7.08 -0.32
C ASP A 70 7.09 6.93 1.21
N ALA A 71 8.09 6.23 1.73
CA ALA A 71 8.28 6.07 3.17
C ALA A 71 8.51 7.41 3.89
N PHE A 72 9.11 8.41 3.23
CA PHE A 72 9.28 9.74 3.83
C PHE A 72 7.95 10.45 4.08
N LEU A 73 6.86 10.06 3.43
CA LEU A 73 5.53 10.67 3.58
C LEU A 73 4.80 10.17 4.83
N ILE A 74 5.23 9.05 5.39
CA ILE A 74 4.61 8.39 6.55
C ILE A 74 4.46 9.36 7.75
N PRO A 75 5.50 10.09 8.20
CA PRO A 75 5.37 10.95 9.38
C PRO A 75 4.35 12.06 9.19
N ASP A 76 4.20 12.58 7.97
CA ASP A 76 3.26 13.65 7.67
C ASP A 76 1.81 13.15 7.71
N VAL A 77 1.55 12.00 7.09
CA VAL A 77 0.23 11.34 7.09
C VAL A 77 -0.19 10.89 8.48
N VAL A 78 0.75 10.38 9.29
CA VAL A 78 0.49 9.99 10.67
C VAL A 78 0.22 11.21 11.57
N ARG A 79 0.90 12.34 11.33
CA ARG A 79 0.68 13.58 12.09
C ARG A 79 -0.65 14.25 11.73
N SER A 80 -1.06 14.15 10.47
CA SER A 80 -2.21 14.85 9.92
C SER A 80 -3.19 13.92 9.20
N PRO A 81 -3.75 12.89 9.88
CA PRO A 81 -4.63 11.93 9.22
C PRO A 81 -5.93 12.58 8.78
N ARG A 82 -6.52 12.03 7.72
CA ARG A 82 -7.89 12.30 7.27
C ARG A 82 -8.87 11.28 7.83
N GLY A 83 -8.43 10.02 7.97
CA GLY A 83 -9.22 8.95 8.59
C GLY A 83 -8.33 7.85 9.18
N ILE A 84 -8.84 7.20 10.23
CA ILE A 84 -8.21 6.05 10.87
C ILE A 84 -9.25 4.95 11.02
N TRP A 85 -8.90 3.76 10.54
CA TRP A 85 -9.73 2.56 10.67
C TRP A 85 -8.99 1.49 11.45
N GLN A 86 -9.75 0.69 12.19
CA GLN A 86 -9.28 -0.52 12.87
C GLN A 86 -9.87 -1.75 12.18
N GLY A 87 -8.98 -2.67 11.80
CA GLY A 87 -9.30 -3.83 10.99
C GLY A 87 -9.42 -3.51 9.51
N LEU A 88 -9.05 -4.47 8.66
CA LEU A 88 -9.44 -4.49 7.25
C LEU A 88 -10.53 -5.54 7.09
N SER A 89 -11.44 -5.38 6.12
CA SER A 89 -12.50 -6.37 5.85
C SER A 89 -11.98 -7.73 5.34
N ARG A 90 -10.67 -7.98 5.42
CA ARG A 90 -10.02 -9.21 4.94
C ARG A 90 -9.67 -10.11 6.13
N PRO A 91 -9.98 -11.41 6.04
CA PRO A 91 -9.51 -12.38 7.02
C PRO A 91 -7.97 -12.34 7.04
N GLN A 92 -7.37 -12.37 8.24
CA GLN A 92 -5.93 -12.17 8.54
C GLN A 92 -5.46 -10.73 8.81
N SER A 93 -6.33 -9.73 8.76
CA SER A 93 -5.96 -8.32 9.07
C SER A 93 -6.56 -7.81 10.39
N ASP A 94 -7.03 -8.72 11.25
CA ASP A 94 -7.60 -8.37 12.55
C ASP A 94 -6.53 -7.71 13.42
N GLY A 95 -6.79 -6.47 13.85
CA GLY A 95 -5.89 -5.69 14.70
C GLY A 95 -4.95 -4.72 13.98
N LEU A 96 -4.95 -4.67 12.65
CA LEU A 96 -4.23 -3.64 11.91
C LEU A 96 -5.00 -2.31 11.92
N TYR A 97 -4.28 -1.21 12.07
CA TYR A 97 -4.76 0.14 11.83
C TYR A 97 -4.43 0.57 10.41
N CYS A 98 -5.40 1.19 9.74
CA CYS A 98 -5.18 1.91 8.48
C CYS A 98 -5.28 3.41 8.78
N ILE A 99 -4.23 4.16 8.50
CA ILE A 99 -4.17 5.60 8.64
C ILE A 99 -4.13 6.18 7.23
N ALA A 100 -5.15 6.94 6.83
CA ALA A 100 -5.18 7.59 5.53
C ALA A 100 -4.98 9.09 5.67
N GLY A 101 -4.18 9.68 4.78
CA GLY A 101 -3.96 11.11 4.74
C GLY A 101 -3.43 11.57 3.40
N VAL A 102 -3.55 12.86 3.14
CA VAL A 102 -2.97 13.51 1.96
C VAL A 102 -1.70 14.21 2.45
N PRO A 103 -0.51 13.80 1.99
CA PRO A 103 0.73 14.46 2.37
C PRO A 103 0.72 15.93 1.95
N ASP A 104 1.33 16.79 2.77
CA ASP A 104 1.52 18.20 2.48
C ASP A 104 2.47 18.37 1.28
N LEU A 105 2.03 19.17 0.30
CA LEU A 105 2.81 19.49 -0.89
C LEU A 105 4.13 20.20 -0.54
N GLU A 106 4.14 20.99 0.54
CA GLU A 106 5.36 21.63 1.02
C GLU A 106 6.37 20.60 1.56
N PHE A 107 5.88 19.57 2.24
CA PHE A 107 6.72 18.48 2.74
C PHE A 107 7.36 17.75 1.57
N ALA A 108 6.56 17.37 0.56
CA ALA A 108 7.07 16.72 -0.65
C ALA A 108 8.10 17.58 -1.40
N THR A 109 7.83 18.88 -1.54
CA THR A 109 8.74 19.81 -2.21
C THR A 109 10.08 19.92 -1.48
N ARG A 110 10.06 20.02 -0.14
CA ARG A 110 11.28 20.05 0.70
C ARG A 110 12.16 18.82 0.51
N HIS A 111 11.54 17.66 0.29
CA HIS A 111 12.24 16.40 0.08
C HIS A 111 12.56 16.11 -1.40
N LYS A 112 12.40 17.10 -2.30
CA LYS A 112 12.60 16.96 -3.75
C LYS A 112 11.76 15.84 -4.37
N LEU A 113 10.58 15.60 -3.81
CA LEU A 113 9.56 14.69 -4.31
C LEU A 113 8.54 15.39 -5.25
N GLY A 114 8.80 16.65 -5.63
CA GLY A 114 7.83 17.54 -6.27
C GLY A 114 7.22 16.97 -7.55
N ASP A 115 8.03 16.39 -8.44
CA ASP A 115 7.57 15.80 -9.70
C ASP A 115 6.64 14.59 -9.47
N LEU A 116 6.83 13.89 -8.35
CA LEU A 116 6.02 12.75 -7.95
C LEU A 116 4.64 13.15 -7.45
N MET A 117 4.52 14.33 -6.83
CA MET A 117 3.30 14.78 -6.16
C MET A 117 2.35 15.56 -7.06
N ALA A 118 2.84 16.21 -8.13
CA ALA A 118 1.99 16.85 -9.12
C ALA A 118 0.98 15.88 -9.77
N VAL A 119 1.35 14.59 -9.88
CA VAL A 119 0.49 13.52 -10.45
C VAL A 119 -0.51 12.95 -9.44
N GLN A 120 -0.34 13.24 -8.14
CA GLN A 120 -1.04 12.54 -7.05
C GLN A 120 -2.19 13.36 -6.43
N GLN A 121 -2.63 14.47 -7.04
CA GLN A 121 -3.68 15.34 -6.48
C GLN A 121 -5.03 14.64 -6.23
N SER A 122 -5.28 13.50 -6.89
CA SER A 122 -6.50 12.69 -6.71
C SER A 122 -6.25 11.41 -5.90
N ARG A 123 -5.14 11.37 -5.14
CA ARG A 123 -4.73 10.19 -4.38
C ARG A 123 -4.56 10.49 -2.90
N ILE A 124 -4.74 9.43 -2.11
CA ILE A 124 -4.56 9.41 -0.67
C ILE A 124 -3.49 8.38 -0.32
N PHE A 125 -2.66 8.71 0.65
CA PHE A 125 -1.62 7.83 1.14
C PHE A 125 -2.14 7.03 2.33
N LEU A 126 -2.00 5.71 2.26
CA LEU A 126 -2.40 4.78 3.31
C LEU A 126 -1.16 4.24 4.01
N VAL A 127 -1.19 4.26 5.34
CA VAL A 127 -0.19 3.67 6.22
C VAL A 127 -0.87 2.59 7.07
N PHE A 128 -0.33 1.38 7.03
CA PHE A 128 -0.84 0.26 7.80
C PHE A 128 0.11 -0.06 8.96
N ALA A 129 -0.44 -0.07 10.16
CA ALA A 129 0.30 -0.33 11.39
C ALA A 129 -0.36 -1.43 12.22
N ASP A 130 0.44 -2.17 13.00
CA ASP A 130 -0.11 -3.13 13.97
C ASP A 130 -0.63 -2.43 15.23
N SER A 131 -1.11 -3.22 16.20
CA SER A 131 -1.59 -2.72 17.49
C SER A 131 -0.52 -2.09 18.38
N SER A 132 0.77 -2.32 18.06
CA SER A 132 1.91 -1.66 18.69
C SER A 132 2.39 -0.44 17.88
N PHE A 133 1.61 0.00 16.88
CA PHE A 133 1.93 1.07 15.94
C PHE A 133 3.20 0.85 15.12
N LYS A 134 3.62 -0.40 14.91
CA LYS A 134 4.69 -0.72 13.96
C LYS A 134 4.16 -0.69 12.55
N ILE A 135 4.75 0.15 11.70
CA ILE A 135 4.33 0.32 10.31
C ILE A 135 5.00 -0.75 9.45
N GLY A 136 4.18 -1.62 8.85
CA GLY A 136 4.66 -2.67 7.96
C GLY A 136 4.45 -2.38 6.47
N LYS A 137 3.55 -1.45 6.15
CA LYS A 137 3.09 -1.26 4.77
C LYS A 137 2.54 0.14 4.53
N TRP A 138 2.73 0.64 3.32
CA TRP A 138 2.11 1.86 2.84
C TRP A 138 1.83 1.77 1.35
N ARG A 139 0.88 2.57 0.86
CA ARG A 139 0.59 2.70 -0.58
C ARG A 139 -0.26 3.92 -0.87
N TRP A 140 -0.23 4.33 -2.13
CA TRP A 140 -1.18 5.29 -2.69
C TRP A 140 -2.48 4.60 -3.13
N GLU A 141 -3.61 5.26 -2.91
CA GLU A 141 -4.92 4.89 -3.44
C GLU A 141 -5.67 6.10 -3.99
N ASN A 142 -6.70 5.87 -4.79
CA ASN A 142 -7.57 6.95 -5.25
C ASN A 142 -8.44 7.47 -4.09
N VAL A 143 -8.69 8.77 -4.10
CA VAL A 143 -9.70 9.40 -3.25
C VAL A 143 -11.08 9.07 -3.81
N ASP A 144 -12.07 8.93 -2.94
CA ASP A 144 -13.47 8.78 -3.35
C ASP A 144 -13.97 10.05 -4.07
N SER A 145 -14.81 9.88 -5.09
CA SER A 145 -15.30 10.98 -5.93
C SER A 145 -16.31 11.89 -5.23
N ASP A 146 -16.79 11.48 -4.06
CA ASP A 146 -17.77 12.22 -3.25
C ASP A 146 -17.17 13.45 -2.53
N GLY A 147 -15.86 13.67 -2.64
CA GLY A 147 -15.18 14.79 -2.00
C GLY A 147 -14.89 14.59 -0.51
N SER A 148 -15.11 13.37 0.03
CA SER A 148 -14.85 13.05 1.44
C SER A 148 -13.37 13.18 1.85
N GLY A 149 -12.45 13.16 0.87
CA GLY A 149 -11.01 13.10 1.14
C GLY A 149 -10.60 11.78 1.78
N LEU A 150 -11.41 10.72 1.58
CA LEU A 150 -11.15 9.36 2.05
C LEU A 150 -10.89 8.41 0.88
N PRO A 151 -10.34 7.21 1.11
CA PRO A 151 -10.06 6.26 0.03
C PRO A 151 -11.34 5.72 -0.61
N THR A 152 -11.29 5.41 -1.91
CA THR A 152 -12.46 4.86 -2.62
C THR A 152 -13.06 3.63 -1.92
N SER A 153 -14.38 3.64 -1.73
CA SER A 153 -15.14 2.55 -1.10
C SER A 153 -14.69 2.21 0.33
N TYR A 154 -14.25 3.21 1.10
CA TYR A 154 -13.72 2.99 2.44
C TYR A 154 -14.71 2.28 3.38
N ASN A 155 -16.01 2.55 3.22
CA ASN A 155 -17.10 1.98 4.02
C ASN A 155 -17.25 0.45 3.90
N THR A 156 -16.76 -0.15 2.81
CA THR A 156 -16.85 -1.60 2.57
C THR A 156 -15.50 -2.30 2.74
N ARG A 157 -14.40 -1.58 2.52
CA ARG A 157 -13.04 -2.14 2.47
C ARG A 157 -12.30 -2.12 3.80
N PHE A 158 -12.59 -1.13 4.64
CA PHE A 158 -11.99 -1.03 5.96
C PHE A 158 -13.01 -1.47 7.01
N GLY A 159 -12.50 -1.88 8.18
CA GLY A 159 -13.33 -2.26 9.31
C GLY A 159 -13.95 -1.03 9.97
N LYS A 160 -13.74 -0.91 11.29
CA LYS A 160 -14.36 0.15 12.07
C LYS A 160 -13.62 1.47 11.86
N LEU A 161 -14.33 2.51 11.41
CA LEU A 161 -13.81 3.88 11.46
C LEU A 161 -13.67 4.30 12.92
N VAL A 162 -12.43 4.58 13.35
CA VAL A 162 -12.11 4.97 14.73
C VAL A 162 -12.06 6.48 14.86
N TRP A 163 -11.59 7.17 13.82
CA TRP A 163 -11.43 8.62 13.83
C TRP A 163 -11.46 9.17 12.40
N GLN A 164 -12.03 10.37 12.24
CA GLN A 164 -12.06 11.09 10.97
C GLN A 164 -11.93 12.60 11.21
N ARG A 165 -11.19 13.28 10.33
CA ARG A 165 -11.13 14.74 10.31
C ARG A 165 -12.40 15.31 9.69
N SER A 166 -13.03 16.27 10.35
CA SER A 166 -14.15 17.02 9.76
C SER A 166 -13.71 17.74 8.49
N ALA A 167 -14.57 17.76 7.47
CA ALA A 167 -14.34 18.58 6.28
C ALA A 167 -14.26 20.05 6.69
N SER A 168 -13.13 20.69 6.35
CA SER A 168 -12.87 22.12 6.50
C SER A 168 -13.26 22.85 5.23
#